data_AF-A0A3B1DNY6-F1
#
_entry.id   AF-A0A3B1DNY6-F1
#
_cell.length_a   1.000
_cell.length_b   1.000
_cell.length_c   1.000
_cell.angle_alpha   90.00
_cell.angle_beta   90.00
_cell.angle_gamma   90.00
#
_symmetry.space_group_name_H-M   'P 1'
#
loop_
_entity.id
_entity.type
_entity.pdbx_description
1 polymer ?
#
loop_
_entity_poly.entity_id
_entity_poly.type
_entity_poly.pdbx_seq_one_letter_code
_entity_poly.pdbx_strand_id
1 'polypeptide(L)'
;MLKRKGIAHLLALFLQHFLSLRNLGSDIVWVMLFSLLLIGCRNQQPATSASPPPIFMVGSTMGTKWKATIPVLPPDIADEELFAAIKMKLKEINRMMSTYLPTSEVSTFNKSTSTDWFSISKETALVITEAQRISQLSDGAFDITVAPLVNLWNFGPEIHEQQLPDNVLIAKTIKQVGYKKLAVRLSPPTIRKEIATLQIDLSAIAKGYAVDAIAKLLEERGINSFLIDIGGEVQSKGTKQNGSEWRLGIESPVANQRALYQRIKLTNNAIATSGDYRNFHEVNGKRYSHTIDPRTGQPVDHPLGSASVIAKNCMTADAFATTLMVLGPKEGFRFAKKQNLDVMLIERDGEKLSHQMTTGFEKHLIQKQPAHQKTNSGNSMLIFIITFIVFGLAMVGMAIGYLLKNRCLEGSCGGLSAMKDAQGKPLCESCTHPSLECEELAKKHAATEETPPKSETP
;
A
#
# COMPACT_ATOMS: atom_id res chain seq x y z
N MET A 1 -7.82 49.80 8.17
CA MET A 1 -7.01 50.95 8.66
C MET A 1 -6.83 51.02 10.18
N LEU A 2 -7.59 50.28 11.02
CA LEU A 2 -7.43 50.34 12.49
C LEU A 2 -6.21 49.56 13.09
N LYS A 3 -5.62 48.59 12.39
CA LYS A 3 -4.47 47.81 12.93
C LYS A 3 -3.11 48.53 12.89
N ARG A 4 -2.93 49.55 12.04
CA ARG A 4 -1.63 50.25 11.91
C ARG A 4 -1.38 51.30 13.00
N LYS A 5 -2.43 51.87 13.62
CA LYS A 5 -2.29 52.90 14.67
C LYS A 5 -1.84 52.32 16.03
N GLY A 6 -2.22 51.08 16.35
CA GLY A 6 -1.83 50.44 17.61
C GLY A 6 -0.34 50.07 17.68
N ILE A 7 0.25 49.65 16.55
CA ILE A 7 1.66 49.22 16.49
C ILE A 7 2.61 50.41 16.62
N ALA A 8 2.27 51.55 16.02
CA ALA A 8 3.08 52.78 16.13
C ALA A 8 3.07 53.37 17.55
N HIS A 9 1.95 53.24 18.27
CA HIS A 9 1.84 53.72 19.65
C HIS A 9 2.60 52.83 20.64
N LEU A 10 2.60 51.51 20.41
CA LEU A 10 3.41 50.56 21.19
C LEU A 10 4.92 50.78 20.99
N LEU A 11 5.35 51.04 19.75
CA LEU A 11 6.76 51.33 19.43
C LEU A 11 7.24 52.63 20.06
N ALA A 12 6.40 53.66 20.11
CA ALA A 12 6.74 54.94 20.76
C ALA A 12 6.91 54.79 22.27
N LEU A 13 6.02 54.06 22.95
CA LEU A 13 6.15 53.76 24.38
C LEU A 13 7.39 52.92 24.70
N PHE A 14 7.75 52.00 23.79
CA PHE A 14 8.94 51.16 23.96
C PHE A 14 10.25 51.97 23.82
N LEU A 15 10.33 52.89 22.84
CA LEU A 15 11.49 53.77 22.68
C LEU A 15 11.67 54.73 23.86
N GLN A 16 10.57 55.21 24.43
CA GLN A 16 10.59 56.16 25.55
C GLN A 16 11.01 55.49 26.87
N HIS A 17 10.74 54.18 27.02
CA HIS A 17 11.22 53.39 28.16
C HIS A 17 12.70 52.96 28.01
N PHE A 18 13.14 52.67 26.78
CA PHE A 18 14.51 52.26 26.47
C PHE A 18 15.54 53.39 26.71
N LEU A 19 15.14 54.65 26.57
CA LEU A 19 16.00 55.82 26.83
C LEU A 19 16.14 56.19 28.32
N SER A 20 15.36 55.57 29.22
CA SER A 20 15.28 55.95 30.65
C SER A 20 15.98 54.97 31.60
N LEU A 21 16.54 53.85 31.14
CA LEU A 21 17.04 52.80 32.03
C LEU A 21 18.55 52.65 31.90
N ARG A 22 19.23 52.89 33.02
CA ARG A 22 20.69 53.07 33.12
C ARG A 22 21.39 51.83 33.68
N ASN A 23 20.87 50.64 33.42
CA ASN A 23 21.40 49.38 33.95
C ASN A 23 21.47 48.28 32.88
N LEU A 24 22.67 48.04 32.38
CA LEU A 24 23.03 47.09 31.31
C LEU A 24 22.56 45.64 31.54
N GLY A 25 22.18 45.27 32.76
CA GLY A 25 21.75 43.91 33.11
C GLY A 25 20.27 43.60 32.85
N SER A 26 19.37 44.59 32.89
CA SER A 26 17.94 44.36 32.64
C SER A 26 17.60 44.27 31.16
N ASP A 27 18.43 44.87 30.31
CA ASP A 27 18.15 44.99 28.86
C ASP A 27 18.28 43.65 28.14
N ILE A 28 19.20 42.78 28.59
CA ILE A 28 19.37 41.43 28.03
C ILE A 28 18.14 40.56 28.32
N VAL A 29 17.57 40.69 29.52
CA VAL A 29 16.39 39.90 29.93
C VAL A 29 15.17 40.31 29.12
N TRP A 30 14.95 41.61 28.91
CA TRP A 30 13.82 42.08 28.10
C TRP A 30 13.98 41.79 26.61
N VAL A 31 15.20 41.88 26.06
CA VAL A 31 15.47 41.47 24.67
C VAL A 31 15.28 39.96 24.49
N MET A 32 15.70 39.13 25.45
CA MET A 32 15.42 37.68 25.41
C MET A 32 13.92 37.39 25.53
N LEU A 33 13.19 38.04 26.45
CA LEU A 33 11.75 37.85 26.62
C LEU A 33 10.96 38.27 25.36
N PHE A 34 11.37 39.36 24.71
CA PHE A 34 10.76 39.86 23.48
C PHE A 34 11.09 38.98 22.27
N SER A 35 12.30 38.42 22.21
CA SER A 35 12.68 37.44 21.18
C SER A 35 11.94 36.10 21.34
N LEU A 36 11.66 35.65 22.57
CA LEU A 36 10.79 34.51 22.86
C LEU A 36 9.33 34.75 22.44
N LEU A 37 8.81 35.97 22.64
CA LEU A 37 7.47 36.36 22.17
C LEU A 37 7.37 36.42 20.64
N LEU A 38 8.44 36.83 19.94
CA LEU A 38 8.48 36.86 18.47
C LEU A 38 8.60 35.48 17.83
N ILE A 39 9.22 34.50 18.52
CA ILE A 39 9.25 33.10 18.08
C ILE A 39 7.87 32.44 18.22
N GLY A 40 7.06 32.86 19.20
CA GLY A 40 5.69 32.37 19.40
C GLY A 40 4.66 32.79 18.33
N CYS A 41 4.93 33.85 17.56
CA CYS A 41 4.00 34.36 16.54
C CYS A 41 4.37 33.98 15.10
N ARG A 42 5.40 33.15 14.87
CA ARG A 42 5.89 32.85 13.51
C ARG A 42 5.45 31.49 12.94
N ASN A 43 4.36 30.88 13.43
CA ASN A 43 3.79 29.72 12.72
C ASN A 43 2.33 29.37 13.02
N GLN A 44 1.44 30.37 13.12
CA GLN A 44 0.03 30.12 12.86
C GLN A 44 -0.23 30.31 11.37
N GLN A 45 0.18 29.32 10.57
CA GLN A 45 -0.57 29.06 9.34
C GLN A 45 -2.03 28.83 9.77
N PRO A 46 -3.01 29.45 9.12
CA PRO A 46 -4.40 29.09 9.37
C PRO A 46 -4.48 27.58 9.19
N ALA A 47 -5.05 26.88 10.18
CA ALA A 47 -5.34 25.47 10.06
C ALA A 47 -6.14 25.32 8.77
N THR A 48 -5.48 24.88 7.70
CA THR A 48 -6.16 24.39 6.50
C THR A 48 -7.11 23.35 7.03
N SER A 49 -8.40 23.61 6.92
CA SER A 49 -9.46 22.65 7.21
C SER A 49 -8.98 21.29 6.74
N ALA A 50 -8.61 20.41 7.67
CA ALA A 50 -8.07 19.11 7.33
C ALA A 50 -9.13 18.44 6.47
N SER A 51 -8.85 18.28 5.17
CA SER A 51 -9.80 17.63 4.29
C SER A 51 -10.08 16.24 4.87
N PRO A 52 -11.35 15.77 4.87
CA PRO A 52 -11.71 14.52 5.51
C PRO A 52 -10.81 13.39 4.98
N PRO A 53 -10.37 12.44 5.82
CA PRO A 53 -9.47 11.40 5.37
C PRO A 53 -10.08 10.63 4.19
N PRO A 54 -9.23 10.11 3.27
CA PRO A 54 -9.72 9.28 2.18
C PRO A 54 -10.43 8.04 2.72
N ILE A 55 -11.43 7.60 1.99
CA ILE A 55 -12.24 6.43 2.33
C ILE A 55 -11.57 5.18 1.78
N PHE A 56 -11.47 4.16 2.63
CA PHE A 56 -10.88 2.87 2.32
C PHE A 56 -11.89 1.76 2.56
N MET A 57 -12.30 1.09 1.49
CA MET A 57 -13.20 -0.05 1.55
C MET A 57 -12.42 -1.31 1.21
N VAL A 58 -12.63 -2.37 1.98
CA VAL A 58 -11.97 -3.67 1.79
C VAL A 58 -12.98 -4.79 1.96
N GLY A 59 -12.91 -5.80 1.11
CA GLY A 59 -13.69 -7.01 1.27
C GLY A 59 -13.10 -8.19 0.49
N SER A 60 -13.88 -9.25 0.35
CA SER A 60 -13.49 -10.47 -0.37
C SER A 60 -14.41 -10.73 -1.55
N THR A 61 -13.84 -11.24 -2.65
CA THR A 61 -14.56 -11.65 -3.87
C THR A 61 -13.67 -12.58 -4.69
N MET A 62 -14.24 -13.47 -5.50
CA MET A 62 -13.50 -14.28 -6.50
C MET A 62 -12.24 -14.98 -5.95
N GLY A 63 -12.31 -15.51 -4.72
CA GLY A 63 -11.15 -16.17 -4.07
C GLY A 63 -10.02 -15.23 -3.63
N THR A 64 -10.22 -13.91 -3.67
CA THR A 64 -9.23 -12.89 -3.33
C THR A 64 -9.84 -11.72 -2.55
N LYS A 65 -9.04 -10.68 -2.28
CA LYS A 65 -9.48 -9.43 -1.66
C LYS A 65 -9.69 -8.34 -2.70
N TRP A 66 -10.67 -7.49 -2.46
CA TRP A 66 -10.83 -6.23 -3.19
C TRP A 66 -10.61 -5.05 -2.26
N LYS A 67 -10.14 -3.93 -2.82
CA LYS A 67 -9.95 -2.65 -2.16
C LYS A 67 -10.43 -1.52 -3.06
N ALA A 68 -11.10 -0.54 -2.48
CA ALA A 68 -11.41 0.72 -3.13
C ALA A 68 -10.90 1.87 -2.24
N THR A 69 -10.11 2.76 -2.83
CA THR A 69 -9.65 4.00 -2.19
C THR A 69 -10.32 5.17 -2.90
N ILE A 70 -11.07 5.97 -2.17
CA ILE A 70 -11.82 7.12 -2.70
C ILE A 70 -11.38 8.37 -1.92
N PRO A 71 -10.79 9.38 -2.57
CA PRO A 71 -10.30 10.57 -1.87
C PRO A 71 -11.40 11.36 -1.16
N VAL A 72 -12.56 11.52 -1.80
CA VAL A 72 -13.71 12.28 -1.30
C VAL A 72 -14.97 11.67 -1.88
N LEU A 73 -16.00 11.46 -1.06
CA LEU A 73 -17.33 11.10 -1.52
C LEU A 73 -18.22 12.34 -1.75
N PRO A 74 -19.12 12.28 -2.73
CA PRO A 74 -20.26 13.19 -2.81
C PRO A 74 -21.05 13.23 -1.49
N PRO A 75 -21.53 14.40 -1.03
CA PRO A 75 -22.21 14.54 0.27
C PRO A 75 -23.50 13.71 0.42
N ASP A 76 -24.09 13.30 -0.70
CA ASP A 76 -25.32 12.54 -0.82
C ASP A 76 -25.11 11.02 -0.81
N ILE A 77 -23.87 10.53 -0.75
CA ILE A 77 -23.54 9.10 -0.77
C ILE A 77 -22.97 8.69 0.59
N ALA A 78 -23.68 7.79 1.27
CA ALA A 78 -23.17 7.17 2.49
C ALA A 78 -22.16 6.04 2.18
N ASP A 79 -21.12 5.93 3.00
CA ASP A 79 -20.08 4.91 2.90
C ASP A 79 -20.67 3.48 2.87
N GLU A 80 -21.64 3.19 3.75
CA GLU A 80 -22.28 1.87 3.85
C GLU A 80 -23.09 1.53 2.60
N GLU A 81 -23.79 2.51 2.03
CA GLU A 81 -24.57 2.35 0.80
C GLU A 81 -23.65 1.99 -0.37
N LEU A 82 -22.57 2.74 -0.53
CA LEU A 82 -21.61 2.49 -1.60
C LEU A 82 -20.90 1.14 -1.42
N PHE A 83 -20.52 0.80 -0.19
CA PHE A 83 -19.93 -0.50 0.13
C PHE A 83 -20.87 -1.65 -0.23
N ALA A 84 -22.15 -1.54 0.14
CA ALA A 84 -23.17 -2.54 -0.18
C ALA A 84 -23.36 -2.68 -1.70
N ALA A 85 -23.37 -1.56 -2.43
CA ALA A 85 -23.48 -1.57 -3.89
C ALA A 85 -22.28 -2.24 -4.57
N ILE A 86 -21.05 -1.95 -4.15
CA ILE A 86 -19.84 -2.61 -4.66
C ILE A 86 -19.91 -4.11 -4.40
N LYS A 87 -20.25 -4.51 -3.17
CA LYS A 87 -20.37 -5.93 -2.78
C LYS A 87 -21.42 -6.67 -3.60
N MET A 88 -22.57 -6.04 -3.83
CA MET A 88 -23.64 -6.59 -4.65
C MET A 88 -23.19 -6.76 -6.10
N LYS A 89 -22.55 -5.76 -6.69
CA LYS A 89 -22.04 -5.84 -8.06
C LYS A 89 -21.02 -6.95 -8.22
N LEU A 90 -20.09 -7.09 -7.27
CA LEU A 90 -19.11 -8.19 -7.28
C LEU A 90 -19.79 -9.57 -7.15
N LYS A 91 -20.83 -9.69 -6.33
CA LYS A 91 -21.62 -10.92 -6.19
C LYS A 91 -22.34 -11.29 -7.49
N GLU A 92 -22.92 -10.31 -8.19
CA GLU A 92 -23.53 -10.52 -9.50
C GLU A 92 -22.52 -11.04 -10.51
N ILE A 93 -21.34 -10.41 -10.60
CA ILE A 93 -20.28 -10.84 -11.53
C ILE A 93 -19.82 -12.26 -11.21
N ASN A 94 -19.66 -12.58 -9.92
CA ASN A 94 -19.31 -13.94 -9.51
C ASN A 94 -20.39 -14.96 -9.91
N ARG A 95 -21.68 -14.61 -9.78
CA ARG A 95 -22.80 -15.46 -10.24
C ARG A 95 -22.83 -15.60 -11.76
N MET A 96 -22.34 -14.63 -12.52
CA MET A 96 -22.26 -14.74 -13.98
C MET A 96 -21.08 -15.62 -14.41
N MET A 97 -19.87 -15.36 -13.87
CA MET A 97 -18.62 -15.78 -14.52
C MET A 97 -17.80 -16.83 -13.75
N SER A 98 -18.17 -17.20 -12.52
CA SER A 98 -17.37 -18.13 -11.70
C SER A 98 -17.45 -19.57 -12.22
N THR A 99 -16.30 -20.23 -12.39
CA THR A 99 -16.20 -21.68 -12.64
C THR A 99 -16.41 -22.53 -11.37
N TYR A 100 -16.26 -21.93 -10.19
CA TYR A 100 -16.39 -22.61 -8.90
C TYR A 100 -17.83 -22.63 -8.36
N LEU A 101 -18.69 -21.69 -8.80
CA LEU A 101 -20.10 -21.69 -8.41
C LEU A 101 -20.90 -22.62 -9.34
N PRO A 102 -21.51 -23.71 -8.84
CA PRO A 102 -22.22 -24.67 -9.69
C PRO A 102 -23.43 -24.09 -10.43
N THR A 103 -23.97 -22.98 -9.93
CA THR A 103 -25.16 -22.28 -10.41
C THR A 103 -24.85 -21.03 -11.23
N SER A 104 -23.57 -20.77 -11.53
CA SER A 104 -23.21 -19.63 -12.37
C SER A 104 -23.63 -19.83 -13.83
N GLU A 105 -23.72 -18.74 -14.60
CA GLU A 105 -24.00 -18.82 -16.04
C GLU A 105 -22.92 -19.67 -16.75
N VAL A 106 -21.64 -19.41 -16.46
CA VAL A 106 -20.49 -20.16 -17.00
C VAL A 106 -20.55 -21.65 -16.64
N SER A 107 -20.76 -22.00 -15.36
CA SER A 107 -20.83 -23.41 -14.95
C SER A 107 -22.02 -24.13 -15.57
N THR A 108 -23.15 -23.44 -15.72
CA THR A 108 -24.34 -24.01 -16.36
C THR A 108 -24.11 -24.25 -17.85
N PHE A 109 -23.45 -23.31 -18.55
CA PHE A 109 -23.04 -23.49 -19.94
C PHE A 109 -22.04 -24.65 -20.11
N ASN A 110 -21.05 -24.76 -19.22
CA ASN A 110 -20.05 -25.83 -19.25
C ASN A 110 -20.68 -27.23 -19.06
N LYS A 111 -21.70 -27.34 -18.21
CA LYS A 111 -22.44 -28.60 -17.95
C LYS A 111 -23.43 -28.96 -19.05
N SER A 112 -23.96 -27.98 -19.78
CA SER A 112 -24.90 -28.23 -20.87
C SER A 112 -24.26 -29.08 -21.96
N THR A 113 -24.95 -30.09 -22.47
CA THR A 113 -24.49 -30.88 -23.63
C THR A 113 -25.02 -30.34 -24.96
N SER A 114 -25.87 -29.31 -24.92
CA SER A 114 -26.44 -28.69 -26.12
C SER A 114 -25.38 -27.97 -26.94
N THR A 115 -25.52 -28.04 -28.26
CA THR A 115 -24.76 -27.27 -29.25
C THR A 115 -25.58 -26.17 -29.89
N ASP A 116 -26.78 -25.89 -29.36
CA ASP A 116 -27.60 -24.75 -29.73
C ASP A 116 -27.16 -23.47 -29.01
N TRP A 117 -27.81 -22.35 -29.35
CA TRP A 117 -27.59 -21.08 -28.67
C TRP A 117 -28.06 -21.14 -27.21
N PHE A 118 -27.17 -20.72 -26.32
CA PHE A 118 -27.38 -20.63 -24.88
C PHE A 118 -27.46 -19.16 -24.48
N SER A 119 -28.52 -18.77 -23.78
CA SER A 119 -28.73 -17.40 -23.31
C SER A 119 -27.82 -17.06 -22.15
N ILE A 120 -27.21 -15.88 -22.18
CA ILE A 120 -26.34 -15.37 -21.12
C ILE A 120 -26.62 -13.89 -20.86
N SER A 121 -26.09 -13.34 -19.78
CA SER A 121 -26.10 -11.90 -19.55
C SER A 121 -25.30 -11.14 -20.61
N LYS A 122 -25.64 -9.85 -20.79
CA LYS A 122 -24.91 -8.95 -21.70
C LYS A 122 -23.46 -8.78 -21.26
N GLU A 123 -23.22 -8.75 -19.95
CA GLU A 123 -21.92 -8.66 -19.31
C GLU A 123 -21.04 -9.87 -19.63
N THR A 124 -21.57 -11.10 -19.48
CA THR A 124 -20.86 -12.32 -19.89
C THR A 124 -20.56 -12.30 -21.40
N ALA A 125 -21.52 -11.87 -22.22
CA ALA A 125 -21.32 -11.79 -23.67
C ALA A 125 -20.23 -10.77 -24.06
N LEU A 126 -20.15 -9.64 -23.36
CA LEU A 126 -19.10 -8.64 -23.54
C LEU A 126 -17.71 -9.22 -23.22
N VAL A 127 -17.57 -9.89 -22.07
CA VAL A 127 -16.30 -10.50 -21.65
C VAL A 127 -15.86 -11.58 -22.63
N ILE A 128 -16.77 -12.45 -23.07
CA ILE A 128 -16.48 -13.50 -24.05
C ILE A 128 -16.10 -12.89 -25.41
N THR A 129 -16.72 -11.78 -25.81
CA THR A 129 -16.39 -11.09 -27.06
C THR A 129 -14.96 -10.54 -27.01
N GLU A 130 -14.56 -9.91 -25.90
CA GLU A 130 -13.19 -9.42 -25.75
C GLU A 130 -12.18 -10.57 -25.69
N ALA A 131 -12.52 -11.64 -24.98
CA ALA A 131 -11.70 -12.85 -24.94
C ALA A 131 -11.46 -13.42 -26.35
N GLN A 132 -12.52 -13.54 -27.17
CA GLN A 132 -12.43 -14.01 -28.56
C GLN A 132 -11.55 -13.11 -29.43
N ARG A 133 -11.65 -11.79 -29.25
CA ARG A 133 -10.79 -10.83 -29.96
C ARG A 133 -9.32 -11.05 -29.62
N ILE A 134 -8.99 -11.24 -28.35
CA ILE A 134 -7.61 -11.47 -27.89
C ILE A 134 -7.12 -12.86 -28.32
N SER A 135 -7.98 -13.88 -28.30
CA SER A 135 -7.67 -15.21 -28.84
C SER A 135 -7.27 -15.15 -30.32
N GLN A 136 -8.00 -14.36 -31.12
CA GLN A 136 -7.67 -14.16 -32.54
C GLN A 136 -6.35 -13.40 -32.71
N LEU A 137 -6.12 -12.32 -31.95
CA LEU A 137 -4.87 -11.55 -32.07
C LEU A 137 -3.63 -12.37 -31.69
N SER A 138 -3.77 -13.26 -30.71
CA SER A 138 -2.68 -14.05 -30.12
C SER A 138 -2.55 -15.45 -30.74
N ASP A 139 -3.25 -15.72 -31.84
CA ASP A 139 -3.28 -17.03 -32.51
C ASP A 139 -3.56 -18.20 -31.55
N GLY A 140 -4.43 -17.97 -30.56
CA GLY A 140 -4.85 -18.97 -29.57
C GLY A 140 -3.93 -19.13 -28.36
N ALA A 141 -2.91 -18.28 -28.17
CA ALA A 141 -2.15 -18.28 -26.91
C ALA A 141 -3.03 -17.85 -25.72
N PHE A 142 -3.98 -16.94 -25.94
CA PHE A 142 -5.09 -16.72 -25.02
C PHE A 142 -6.30 -17.51 -25.50
N ASP A 143 -6.85 -18.41 -24.68
CA ASP A 143 -8.04 -19.17 -25.05
C ASP A 143 -8.88 -19.49 -23.81
N ILE A 144 -10.06 -18.87 -23.72
CA ILE A 144 -10.98 -19.12 -22.60
C ILE A 144 -11.58 -20.52 -22.64
N THR A 145 -11.43 -21.28 -23.73
CA THR A 145 -11.93 -22.68 -23.80
C THR A 145 -10.96 -23.68 -23.15
N VAL A 146 -9.89 -23.21 -22.51
CA VAL A 146 -8.83 -24.00 -21.87
C VAL A 146 -9.28 -24.77 -20.62
N ALA A 147 -10.52 -24.56 -20.14
CA ALA A 147 -11.04 -25.15 -18.90
C ALA A 147 -10.78 -26.68 -18.76
N PRO A 148 -10.97 -27.53 -19.80
CA PRO A 148 -10.67 -28.96 -19.68
C PRO A 148 -9.19 -29.26 -19.38
N LEU A 149 -8.27 -28.46 -19.91
CA LEU A 149 -6.83 -28.59 -19.63
C LEU A 149 -6.50 -28.07 -18.24
N VAL A 150 -7.10 -26.95 -17.81
CA VAL A 150 -6.91 -26.41 -16.45
C VAL A 150 -7.35 -27.42 -15.39
N ASN A 151 -8.49 -28.10 -15.60
CA ASN A 151 -8.97 -29.18 -14.75
C ASN A 151 -8.03 -30.39 -14.79
N LEU A 152 -7.59 -30.80 -15.98
CA LEU A 152 -6.67 -31.93 -16.16
C LEU A 152 -5.38 -31.76 -15.35
N TRP A 153 -4.90 -30.53 -15.20
CA TRP A 153 -3.71 -30.18 -14.43
C TRP A 153 -4.00 -29.78 -12.96
N ASN A 154 -5.22 -30.02 -12.46
CA ASN A 154 -5.66 -29.74 -11.08
C ASN A 154 -5.60 -28.26 -10.66
N PHE A 155 -5.67 -27.33 -11.61
CA PHE A 155 -5.75 -25.89 -11.32
C PHE A 155 -7.20 -25.38 -11.30
N GLY A 156 -8.15 -26.20 -11.75
CA GLY A 156 -9.57 -25.86 -11.79
C GLY A 156 -10.38 -26.38 -10.58
N PRO A 157 -11.71 -26.27 -10.64
CA PRO A 157 -12.60 -26.78 -9.58
C PRO A 157 -12.66 -28.32 -9.52
N GLU A 158 -12.30 -29.01 -10.60
CA GLU A 158 -12.19 -30.47 -10.64
C GLU A 158 -10.79 -30.88 -10.16
N ILE A 159 -10.74 -31.69 -9.08
CA ILE A 159 -9.50 -32.19 -8.50
C ILE A 159 -9.40 -33.69 -8.74
N HIS A 160 -8.32 -34.12 -9.39
CA HIS A 160 -7.96 -35.51 -9.62
C HIS A 160 -6.89 -35.98 -8.61
N GLU A 161 -6.97 -37.24 -8.18
CA GLU A 161 -6.02 -37.83 -7.23
C GLU A 161 -4.61 -37.96 -7.85
N GLN A 162 -3.79 -36.92 -7.65
CA GLN A 162 -2.32 -36.83 -7.78
C GLN A 162 -1.62 -37.80 -8.76
N GLN A 163 -1.98 -37.75 -10.04
CA GLN A 163 -1.11 -38.19 -11.13
C GLN A 163 -0.92 -37.04 -12.12
N LEU A 164 0.32 -36.87 -12.60
CA LEU A 164 0.57 -36.02 -13.76
C LEU A 164 -0.17 -36.65 -14.95
N PRO A 165 -0.87 -35.84 -15.77
CA PRO A 165 -1.60 -36.38 -16.90
C PRO A 165 -0.62 -36.98 -17.92
N ASP A 166 -0.95 -38.16 -18.45
CA ASP A 166 -0.18 -38.76 -19.52
C ASP A 166 -0.38 -38.02 -20.85
N ASN A 167 0.56 -38.19 -21.79
CA ASN A 167 0.50 -37.52 -23.09
C ASN A 167 -0.71 -37.91 -23.94
N VAL A 168 -1.27 -39.10 -23.74
CA VAL A 168 -2.46 -39.58 -24.48
C VAL A 168 -3.70 -38.82 -24.02
N LEU A 169 -3.85 -38.65 -22.70
CA LEU A 169 -4.93 -37.89 -22.10
C LEU A 169 -4.83 -36.41 -22.46
N ILE A 170 -3.63 -35.82 -22.43
CA ILE A 170 -3.40 -34.44 -22.88
C ILE A 170 -3.82 -34.27 -24.35
N ALA A 171 -3.37 -35.16 -25.24
CA ALA A 171 -3.72 -35.11 -26.66
C ALA A 171 -5.23 -35.26 -26.91
N LYS A 172 -5.93 -36.07 -26.10
CA LYS A 172 -7.39 -36.19 -26.14
C LYS A 172 -8.08 -34.92 -25.66
N THR A 173 -7.59 -34.30 -24.60
CA THR A 173 -8.18 -33.09 -24.00
C THR A 173 -7.97 -31.86 -24.88
N ILE A 174 -6.83 -31.71 -25.56
CA ILE A 174 -6.59 -30.62 -26.53
C ILE A 174 -7.66 -30.58 -27.62
N LYS A 175 -8.18 -31.74 -28.06
CA LYS A 175 -9.26 -31.79 -29.06
C LYS A 175 -10.57 -31.16 -28.57
N GLN A 176 -10.73 -30.97 -27.27
CA GLN A 176 -11.90 -30.32 -26.66
C GLN A 176 -11.73 -28.80 -26.55
N VAL A 177 -10.52 -28.30 -26.70
CA VAL A 177 -10.16 -26.88 -26.59
C VAL A 177 -10.07 -26.23 -27.98
N GLY A 178 -10.39 -24.95 -28.06
CA GLY A 178 -10.20 -24.11 -29.24
C GLY A 178 -11.23 -22.99 -29.31
N TYR A 179 -10.77 -21.73 -29.24
CA TYR A 179 -11.62 -20.54 -29.27
C TYR A 179 -12.53 -20.46 -30.50
N LYS A 180 -12.10 -21.02 -31.64
CA LYS A 180 -12.89 -21.08 -32.88
C LYS A 180 -14.16 -21.92 -32.77
N LYS A 181 -14.24 -22.81 -31.79
CA LYS A 181 -15.40 -23.68 -31.50
C LYS A 181 -16.46 -22.97 -30.64
N LEU A 182 -16.21 -21.73 -30.23
CA LEU A 182 -17.12 -20.91 -29.44
C LEU A 182 -17.57 -19.70 -30.27
N ALA A 183 -18.88 -19.55 -30.44
CA ALA A 183 -19.49 -18.37 -31.05
C ALA A 183 -20.19 -17.53 -29.97
N VAL A 184 -20.19 -16.21 -30.15
CA VAL A 184 -20.85 -15.24 -29.26
C VAL A 184 -21.63 -14.22 -30.08
N ARG A 185 -22.79 -13.80 -29.55
CA ARG A 185 -23.61 -12.70 -30.07
C ARG A 185 -23.95 -11.76 -28.92
N LEU A 186 -23.99 -10.46 -29.22
CA LEU A 186 -24.38 -9.42 -28.27
C LEU A 186 -25.89 -9.12 -28.28
N SER A 187 -26.60 -9.46 -29.36
CA SER A 187 -28.03 -9.17 -29.51
C SER A 187 -28.78 -10.30 -30.26
N PRO A 188 -29.63 -11.09 -29.57
CA PRO A 188 -29.67 -11.21 -28.11
C PRO A 188 -28.35 -11.78 -27.56
N PRO A 189 -27.98 -11.48 -26.30
CA PRO A 189 -26.75 -11.98 -25.69
C PRO A 189 -26.79 -13.50 -25.55
N THR A 190 -26.04 -14.18 -26.41
CA THR A 190 -26.07 -15.64 -26.54
C THR A 190 -24.69 -16.18 -26.92
N ILE A 191 -24.38 -17.40 -26.49
CA ILE A 191 -23.18 -18.14 -26.89
C ILE A 191 -23.54 -19.51 -27.40
N ARG A 192 -22.67 -20.10 -28.23
CA ARG A 192 -22.86 -21.44 -28.79
C ARG A 192 -21.53 -22.15 -28.85
N LYS A 193 -21.52 -23.44 -28.51
CA LYS A 193 -20.37 -24.33 -28.70
C LYS A 193 -20.59 -25.29 -29.85
N GLU A 194 -19.54 -25.53 -30.62
CA GLU A 194 -19.54 -26.47 -31.75
C GLU A 194 -19.55 -27.93 -31.29
N ILE A 195 -18.91 -28.22 -30.15
CA ILE A 195 -18.83 -29.56 -29.56
C ILE A 195 -19.40 -29.54 -28.13
N ALA A 196 -20.14 -30.58 -27.74
CA ALA A 196 -20.80 -30.65 -26.44
C ALA A 196 -19.81 -30.58 -25.26
N THR A 197 -18.61 -31.12 -25.43
CA THR A 197 -17.54 -31.16 -24.41
C THR A 197 -16.78 -29.85 -24.26
N LEU A 198 -17.06 -28.82 -25.08
CA LEU A 198 -16.41 -27.52 -24.92
C LEU A 198 -16.84 -26.91 -23.58
N GLN A 199 -15.86 -26.47 -22.81
CA GLN A 199 -16.03 -25.74 -21.57
C GLN A 199 -15.23 -24.44 -21.64
N ILE A 200 -15.67 -23.41 -20.92
CA ILE A 200 -15.01 -22.12 -20.82
C ILE A 200 -14.60 -21.79 -19.39
N ASP A 201 -13.50 -21.06 -19.26
CA ASP A 201 -12.97 -20.48 -18.04
C ASP A 201 -12.65 -19.00 -18.29
N LEU A 202 -13.24 -18.11 -17.50
CA LEU A 202 -13.06 -16.67 -17.60
C LEU A 202 -12.09 -16.13 -16.54
N SER A 203 -11.38 -16.99 -15.81
CA SER A 203 -10.50 -16.60 -14.69
C SER A 203 -9.36 -15.64 -15.09
N ALA A 204 -8.97 -15.65 -16.38
CA ALA A 204 -7.91 -14.80 -16.93
C ALA A 204 -8.40 -13.44 -17.48
N ILE A 205 -9.67 -13.09 -17.27
CA ILE A 205 -10.26 -11.84 -17.80
C ILE A 205 -11.36 -11.26 -16.88
N ALA A 206 -12.04 -12.09 -16.10
CA ALA A 206 -13.20 -11.71 -15.30
C ALA A 206 -12.86 -10.77 -14.13
N LYS A 207 -11.66 -10.87 -13.54
CA LYS A 207 -11.22 -9.94 -12.47
C LYS A 207 -10.99 -8.55 -13.04
N GLY A 208 -10.31 -8.44 -14.18
CA GLY A 208 -10.18 -7.19 -14.90
C GLY A 208 -11.55 -6.57 -15.23
N TYR A 209 -12.51 -7.38 -15.72
CA TYR A 209 -13.87 -6.90 -15.93
C TYR A 209 -14.55 -6.42 -14.63
N ALA A 210 -14.33 -7.11 -13.51
CA ALA A 210 -14.89 -6.69 -12.23
C ALA A 210 -14.36 -5.32 -11.79
N VAL A 211 -13.07 -5.05 -12.00
CA VAL A 211 -12.47 -3.72 -11.75
C VAL A 211 -13.17 -2.66 -12.61
N ASP A 212 -13.32 -2.92 -13.91
CA ASP A 212 -13.98 -1.99 -14.84
C ASP A 212 -15.44 -1.74 -14.47
N ALA A 213 -16.16 -2.78 -14.04
CA ALA A 213 -17.56 -2.67 -13.63
C ALA A 213 -17.72 -1.86 -12.35
N ILE A 214 -16.80 -1.98 -11.39
CA ILE A 214 -16.80 -1.15 -10.19
C ILE A 214 -16.42 0.30 -10.53
N ALA A 215 -15.43 0.52 -11.40
CA ALA A 215 -15.09 1.87 -11.85
C ALA A 215 -16.29 2.56 -12.50
N LYS A 216 -16.99 1.87 -13.40
CA LYS A 216 -18.22 2.40 -14.02
C LYS A 216 -19.31 2.71 -12.98
N LEU A 217 -19.50 1.84 -11.99
CA LEU A 217 -20.44 2.06 -10.89
C LEU A 217 -20.10 3.30 -10.07
N LEU A 218 -18.81 3.56 -9.81
CA LEU A 218 -18.35 4.77 -9.12
C LEU A 218 -18.61 6.03 -9.97
N GLU A 219 -18.31 5.96 -11.27
CA GLU A 219 -18.52 7.07 -12.20
C GLU A 219 -19.99 7.44 -12.35
N GLU A 220 -20.88 6.44 -12.46
CA GLU A 220 -22.34 6.64 -12.53
C GLU A 220 -22.89 7.31 -11.27
N ARG A 221 -22.17 7.21 -10.15
CA ARG A 221 -22.45 7.91 -8.89
C ARG A 221 -21.69 9.23 -8.71
N GLY A 222 -21.08 9.75 -9.77
CA GLY A 222 -20.36 11.03 -9.73
C GLY A 222 -18.96 10.97 -9.08
N ILE A 223 -18.47 9.79 -8.69
CA ILE A 223 -17.16 9.61 -8.07
C ILE A 223 -16.11 9.51 -9.18
N ASN A 224 -15.35 10.59 -9.39
CA ASN A 224 -14.40 10.71 -10.51
C ASN A 224 -12.92 10.61 -10.11
N SER A 225 -12.63 10.30 -8.85
CA SER A 225 -11.29 10.00 -8.37
C SER A 225 -11.33 8.75 -7.50
N PHE A 226 -10.61 7.71 -7.89
CA PHE A 226 -10.56 6.45 -7.15
C PHE A 226 -9.36 5.58 -7.55
N LEU A 227 -9.05 4.60 -6.70
CA LEU A 227 -8.17 3.47 -7.00
C LEU A 227 -8.87 2.18 -6.57
N ILE A 228 -9.12 1.28 -7.52
CA ILE A 228 -9.73 -0.03 -7.29
C ILE A 228 -8.65 -1.08 -7.50
N ASP A 229 -8.56 -2.05 -6.61
CA ASP A 229 -7.66 -3.22 -6.67
C ASP A 229 -8.48 -4.47 -6.35
N ILE A 230 -8.56 -5.43 -7.28
CA ILE A 230 -9.16 -6.75 -7.07
C ILE A 230 -8.09 -7.78 -7.38
N GLY A 231 -7.47 -8.36 -6.35
CA GLY A 231 -6.50 -9.45 -6.53
C GLY A 231 -5.21 -9.10 -7.27
N GLY A 232 -4.88 -7.81 -7.46
CA GLY A 232 -3.73 -7.36 -8.25
C GLY A 232 -4.11 -6.73 -9.60
N GLU A 233 -5.36 -6.87 -10.04
CA GLU A 233 -5.94 -6.10 -11.13
C GLU A 233 -6.38 -4.73 -10.59
N VAL A 234 -5.87 -3.66 -11.18
CA VAL A 234 -6.03 -2.30 -10.65
C VAL A 234 -6.52 -1.35 -11.71
N GLN A 235 -7.40 -0.42 -11.34
CA GLN A 235 -7.72 0.75 -12.14
C GLN A 235 -7.72 2.01 -11.29
N SER A 236 -7.20 3.10 -11.85
CA SER A 236 -7.24 4.41 -11.23
C SER A 236 -7.92 5.44 -12.11
N LYS A 237 -8.58 6.40 -11.45
CA LYS A 237 -9.12 7.61 -12.08
C LYS A 237 -8.80 8.82 -11.22
N GLY A 238 -8.63 9.97 -11.86
CA GLY A 238 -8.40 11.25 -11.20
C GLY A 238 -7.12 11.27 -10.35
N THR A 239 -7.12 12.05 -9.29
CA THR A 239 -5.96 12.25 -8.41
C THR A 239 -6.30 11.96 -6.96
N LYS A 240 -5.28 11.84 -6.12
CA LYS A 240 -5.43 11.84 -4.67
C LYS A 240 -5.95 13.18 -4.17
N GLN A 241 -6.36 13.22 -2.91
CA GLN A 241 -6.88 14.41 -2.24
C GLN A 241 -5.92 15.61 -2.28
N ASN A 242 -4.61 15.36 -2.25
CA ASN A 242 -3.57 16.40 -2.35
C ASN A 242 -3.21 16.78 -3.81
N GLY A 243 -4.00 16.35 -4.79
CA GLY A 243 -3.76 16.60 -6.22
C GLY A 243 -2.67 15.73 -6.86
N SER A 244 -1.99 14.87 -6.10
CA SER A 244 -0.94 14.01 -6.65
C SER A 244 -1.51 12.77 -7.35
N GLU A 245 -0.77 12.26 -8.33
CA GLU A 245 -1.10 11.04 -9.07
C GLU A 245 -1.11 9.79 -8.18
N TRP A 246 -1.87 8.77 -8.60
CA TRP A 246 -1.81 7.46 -7.97
C TRP A 246 -0.45 6.80 -8.23
N ARG A 247 0.09 6.17 -7.20
CA ARG A 247 1.39 5.48 -7.25
C ARG A 247 1.18 4.03 -6.87
N LEU A 248 1.71 3.12 -7.69
CA LEU A 248 1.57 1.69 -7.50
C LEU A 248 2.94 1.02 -7.50
N GLY A 249 3.01 -0.10 -6.80
CA GLY A 249 4.17 -0.98 -6.79
C GLY A 249 3.89 -2.23 -7.61
N ILE A 250 4.81 -2.55 -8.52
CA ILE A 250 4.89 -3.85 -9.17
C ILE A 250 5.71 -4.76 -8.26
N GLU A 251 5.14 -5.90 -7.92
CA GLU A 251 5.77 -6.88 -7.02
C GLU A 251 6.87 -7.66 -7.75
N SER A 252 7.90 -8.02 -7.01
CA SER A 252 8.94 -8.94 -7.46
C SER A 252 8.36 -10.37 -7.59
N PRO A 253 8.57 -11.08 -8.71
CA PRO A 253 8.04 -12.43 -8.92
C PRO A 253 8.85 -13.53 -8.19
N VAL A 254 9.22 -13.27 -6.94
CA VAL A 254 9.94 -14.20 -6.06
C VAL A 254 8.93 -14.83 -5.09
N ALA A 255 8.89 -16.15 -5.05
CA ALA A 255 7.98 -16.88 -4.17
C ALA A 255 8.24 -16.51 -2.69
N ASN A 256 7.18 -16.46 -1.89
CA ASN A 256 7.23 -16.21 -0.44
C ASN A 256 7.83 -14.86 -0.01
N GLN A 257 8.03 -13.91 -0.95
CA GLN A 257 8.52 -12.57 -0.65
C GLN A 257 7.63 -11.51 -1.30
N ARG A 258 7.06 -10.61 -0.48
CA ARG A 258 6.36 -9.41 -0.98
C ARG A 258 7.34 -8.27 -1.14
N ALA A 259 8.24 -8.37 -2.10
CA ALA A 259 9.23 -7.33 -2.39
C ALA A 259 8.74 -6.40 -3.51
N LEU A 260 8.99 -5.10 -3.38
CA LEU A 260 8.71 -4.12 -4.41
C LEU A 260 9.80 -4.19 -5.49
N TYR A 261 9.41 -4.46 -6.74
CA TYR A 261 10.32 -4.43 -7.89
C TYR A 261 10.40 -3.04 -8.52
N GLN A 262 9.24 -2.46 -8.85
CA GLN A 262 9.17 -1.19 -9.58
C GLN A 262 8.01 -0.32 -9.08
N ARG A 263 8.18 1.01 -9.12
CA ARG A 263 7.11 1.98 -8.87
C ARG A 263 6.64 2.64 -10.16
N ILE A 264 5.33 2.76 -10.30
CA ILE A 264 4.70 3.44 -11.44
C ILE A 264 3.71 4.49 -10.96
N LYS A 265 3.46 5.48 -11.81
CA LYS A 265 2.26 6.31 -11.79
C LYS A 265 1.20 5.63 -12.64
N LEU A 266 -0.05 5.66 -12.17
CA LEU A 266 -1.19 5.20 -12.95
C LEU A 266 -2.26 6.27 -12.84
N THR A 267 -2.58 6.94 -13.94
CA THR A 267 -3.61 7.97 -13.96
C THR A 267 -4.56 7.67 -15.11
N ASN A 268 -5.85 7.52 -14.82
CA ASN A 268 -6.91 7.24 -15.80
C ASN A 268 -6.62 6.00 -16.68
N ASN A 269 -6.03 4.97 -16.08
CA ASN A 269 -5.66 3.73 -16.74
C ASN A 269 -5.83 2.57 -15.76
N ALA A 270 -5.75 1.37 -16.31
CA ALA A 270 -5.72 0.13 -15.57
C ALA A 270 -4.38 -0.60 -15.76
N ILE A 271 -4.02 -1.41 -14.78
CA ILE A 271 -2.91 -2.34 -14.84
C ILE A 271 -3.35 -3.70 -14.32
N ALA A 272 -2.95 -4.76 -15.01
CA ALA A 272 -3.09 -6.13 -14.52
C ALA A 272 -1.72 -6.81 -14.53
N THR A 273 -1.50 -7.75 -13.62
CA THR A 273 -0.25 -8.51 -13.53
C THR A 273 -0.53 -9.99 -13.38
N SER A 274 -0.12 -10.76 -14.38
CA SER A 274 -0.10 -12.22 -14.32
C SER A 274 1.29 -12.69 -13.91
N GLY A 275 1.37 -13.71 -13.06
CA GLY A 275 2.64 -14.26 -12.62
C GLY A 275 2.46 -15.63 -11.98
N ASP A 276 3.48 -16.48 -12.10
CA ASP A 276 3.42 -17.86 -11.64
C ASP A 276 3.87 -18.03 -10.18
N TYR A 277 4.28 -16.94 -9.51
CA TYR A 277 4.89 -16.93 -8.19
C TYR A 277 3.93 -17.16 -7.02
N ARG A 278 2.62 -17.06 -7.25
CA ARG A 278 1.57 -17.26 -6.24
C ARG A 278 0.87 -18.62 -6.33
N ASN A 279 0.64 -19.11 -7.55
CA ASN A 279 -0.13 -20.31 -7.82
C ASN A 279 0.71 -21.27 -8.67
N PHE A 280 1.24 -22.32 -8.06
CA PHE A 280 2.00 -23.39 -8.71
C PHE A 280 1.86 -24.67 -7.90
N HIS A 281 2.09 -25.81 -8.56
CA HIS A 281 2.26 -27.10 -7.89
C HIS A 281 3.68 -27.60 -8.08
N GLU A 282 4.20 -28.31 -7.09
CA GLU A 282 5.48 -29.00 -7.18
C GLU A 282 5.25 -30.50 -7.15
N VAL A 283 5.72 -31.20 -8.18
CA VAL A 283 5.65 -32.66 -8.28
C VAL A 283 7.04 -33.17 -8.62
N ASN A 284 7.59 -34.04 -7.78
CA ASN A 284 8.94 -34.59 -7.90
C ASN A 284 10.04 -33.52 -8.06
N GLY A 285 9.93 -32.41 -7.32
CA GLY A 285 10.88 -31.29 -7.38
C GLY A 285 10.77 -30.41 -8.64
N LYS A 286 9.85 -30.73 -9.57
CA LYS A 286 9.53 -29.86 -10.71
C LYS A 286 8.31 -29.00 -10.40
N ARG A 287 8.45 -27.70 -10.62
CA ARG A 287 7.38 -26.71 -10.51
C ARG A 287 6.54 -26.66 -11.79
N TYR A 288 5.23 -26.63 -11.64
CA TYR A 288 4.24 -26.48 -12.71
C TYR A 288 3.43 -25.21 -12.47
N SER A 289 3.43 -24.32 -13.47
CA SER A 289 2.63 -23.09 -13.47
C SER A 289 1.14 -23.40 -13.66
N HIS A 290 0.27 -22.61 -13.06
CA HIS A 290 -1.18 -22.64 -13.33
C HIS A 290 -1.53 -22.09 -14.72
N THR A 291 -0.59 -21.44 -15.40
CA THR A 291 -0.76 -20.99 -16.78
C THR A 291 -0.49 -22.16 -17.73
N ILE A 292 -1.53 -22.60 -18.43
CA ILE A 292 -1.48 -23.67 -19.44
C ILE A 292 -1.40 -23.03 -20.82
N ASP A 293 -0.51 -23.52 -21.69
CA ASP A 293 -0.51 -23.18 -23.10
C ASP A 293 -1.58 -24.02 -23.83
N PRO A 294 -2.68 -23.41 -24.33
CA PRO A 294 -3.76 -24.15 -24.98
C PRO A 294 -3.32 -24.90 -26.25
N ARG A 295 -2.21 -24.47 -26.86
CA ARG A 295 -1.67 -25.03 -28.12
C ARG A 295 -0.96 -26.35 -27.88
N THR A 296 -0.34 -26.51 -26.71
CA THR A 296 0.44 -27.71 -26.35
C THR A 296 -0.26 -28.57 -25.30
N GLY A 297 -1.24 -28.02 -24.58
CA GLY A 297 -1.91 -28.66 -23.45
C GLY A 297 -1.04 -28.78 -22.19
N GLN A 298 0.14 -28.15 -22.18
CA GLN A 298 1.12 -28.24 -21.09
C GLN A 298 1.17 -26.92 -20.30
N PRO A 299 1.49 -26.96 -18.99
CA PRO A 299 1.94 -25.80 -18.25
C PRO A 299 3.12 -25.12 -18.95
N VAL A 300 3.15 -23.79 -18.92
CA VAL A 300 4.27 -23.02 -19.48
C VAL A 300 5.59 -23.38 -18.77
N ASP A 301 6.66 -23.54 -19.56
CA ASP A 301 8.00 -23.93 -19.07
C ASP A 301 9.06 -22.95 -19.63
N HIS A 302 9.07 -21.73 -19.10
CA HIS A 302 9.97 -20.64 -19.53
C HIS A 302 10.28 -19.69 -18.35
N PRO A 303 11.34 -18.86 -18.44
CA PRO A 303 11.83 -18.09 -17.29
C PRO A 303 11.00 -16.86 -16.89
N LEU A 304 9.99 -16.47 -17.68
CA LEU A 304 9.13 -15.32 -17.36
C LEU A 304 8.37 -15.56 -16.05
N GLY A 305 8.62 -14.73 -15.04
CA GLY A 305 7.99 -14.84 -13.72
C GLY A 305 6.77 -13.94 -13.55
N SER A 306 6.72 -12.80 -14.24
CA SER A 306 5.53 -11.96 -14.31
C SER A 306 5.44 -11.13 -15.58
N ALA A 307 4.22 -10.80 -15.97
CA ALA A 307 3.87 -9.87 -17.02
C ALA A 307 2.88 -8.83 -16.47
N SER A 308 3.28 -7.57 -16.48
CA SER A 308 2.43 -6.43 -16.11
C SER A 308 2.04 -5.66 -17.37
N VAL A 309 0.74 -5.41 -17.55
CA VAL A 309 0.20 -4.71 -18.73
C VAL A 309 -0.62 -3.51 -18.28
N ILE A 310 -0.32 -2.33 -18.83
CA ILE A 310 -1.13 -1.12 -18.66
C ILE A 310 -2.04 -0.96 -19.89
N ALA A 311 -3.32 -0.71 -19.66
CA ALA A 311 -4.31 -0.45 -20.71
C ALA A 311 -5.39 0.53 -20.24
N LYS A 312 -6.26 0.96 -21.16
CA LYS A 312 -7.37 1.87 -20.82
C LYS A 312 -8.40 1.24 -19.88
N ASN A 313 -8.65 -0.06 -20.03
CA ASN A 313 -9.55 -0.84 -19.19
C ASN A 313 -8.82 -2.08 -18.66
N CYS A 314 -9.25 -2.55 -17.50
CA CYS A 314 -8.58 -3.59 -16.74
C CYS A 314 -8.84 -4.98 -17.32
N MET A 315 -10.04 -5.23 -17.89
CA MET A 315 -10.39 -6.47 -18.59
C MET A 315 -9.37 -6.81 -19.70
N THR A 316 -9.02 -5.82 -20.52
CA THR A 316 -8.05 -5.97 -21.61
C THR A 316 -6.64 -6.20 -21.06
N ALA A 317 -6.25 -5.47 -20.01
CA ALA A 317 -4.96 -5.64 -19.37
C ALA A 317 -4.78 -7.06 -18.79
N ASP A 318 -5.80 -7.58 -18.12
CA ASP A 318 -5.83 -8.90 -17.46
C ASP A 318 -5.62 -10.03 -18.50
N ALA A 319 -6.40 -9.98 -19.58
CA ALA A 319 -6.29 -10.95 -20.66
C ALA A 319 -4.93 -10.88 -21.38
N PHE A 320 -4.40 -9.67 -21.65
CA PHE A 320 -3.07 -9.55 -22.26
C PHE A 320 -1.95 -9.97 -21.32
N ALA A 321 -2.04 -9.69 -20.02
CA ALA A 321 -1.03 -10.15 -19.06
C ALA A 321 -0.93 -11.68 -19.07
N THR A 322 -2.08 -12.38 -19.10
CA THR A 322 -2.12 -13.83 -19.24
C THR A 322 -1.61 -14.30 -20.61
N THR A 323 -2.00 -13.62 -21.70
CA THR A 323 -1.49 -13.91 -23.05
C THR A 323 0.04 -13.91 -23.08
N LEU A 324 0.66 -12.90 -22.47
CA LEU A 324 2.12 -12.75 -22.43
C LEU A 324 2.79 -13.81 -21.56
N MET A 325 2.13 -14.23 -20.47
CA MET A 325 2.58 -15.37 -19.67
C MET A 325 2.50 -16.70 -20.43
N VAL A 326 1.64 -16.84 -21.44
CA VAL A 326 1.61 -18.03 -22.32
C VAL A 326 2.69 -17.97 -23.39
N LEU A 327 2.87 -16.80 -24.02
CA LEU A 327 3.86 -16.60 -25.09
C LEU A 327 5.31 -16.61 -24.56
N GLY A 328 5.51 -16.32 -23.27
CA GLY A 328 6.84 -16.20 -22.69
C GLY A 328 7.59 -14.93 -23.13
N PRO A 329 8.86 -14.79 -22.72
CA PRO A 329 9.53 -13.49 -22.75
C PRO A 329 9.82 -12.99 -24.16
N LYS A 330 10.31 -13.86 -25.05
CA LYS A 330 10.73 -13.48 -26.41
C LYS A 330 9.56 -13.25 -27.35
N GLU A 331 8.63 -14.21 -27.42
CA GLU A 331 7.45 -14.10 -28.28
C GLU A 331 6.47 -13.08 -27.72
N GLY A 332 6.25 -13.07 -26.40
CA GLY A 332 5.42 -12.10 -25.71
C GLY A 332 5.88 -10.66 -25.90
N PHE A 333 7.19 -10.38 -25.79
CA PHE A 333 7.68 -9.02 -26.04
C PHE A 333 7.51 -8.56 -27.49
N ARG A 334 7.65 -9.49 -28.46
CA ARG A 334 7.39 -9.20 -29.87
C ARG A 334 5.91 -8.93 -30.12
N PHE A 335 5.04 -9.74 -29.54
CA PHE A 335 3.59 -9.57 -29.58
C PHE A 335 3.19 -8.22 -28.97
N ALA A 336 3.69 -7.88 -27.78
CA ALA A 336 3.42 -6.60 -27.12
C ALA A 336 3.79 -5.41 -28.00
N LYS A 337 4.95 -5.45 -28.67
CA LYS A 337 5.35 -4.40 -29.63
C LYS A 337 4.42 -4.33 -30.84
N LYS A 338 4.05 -5.48 -31.43
CA LYS A 338 3.12 -5.55 -32.56
C LYS A 338 1.74 -4.97 -32.23
N GLN A 339 1.26 -5.21 -31.01
CA GLN A 339 -0.04 -4.74 -30.52
C GLN A 339 0.04 -3.36 -29.84
N ASN A 340 1.22 -2.71 -29.82
CA ASN A 340 1.47 -1.42 -29.18
C ASN A 340 0.99 -1.37 -27.71
N LEU A 341 1.34 -2.40 -26.94
CA LEU A 341 0.98 -2.52 -25.52
C LEU A 341 2.02 -1.87 -24.61
N ASP A 342 1.57 -1.30 -23.50
CA ASP A 342 2.43 -0.85 -22.40
C ASP A 342 2.69 -2.05 -21.48
N VAL A 343 3.89 -2.64 -21.56
CA VAL A 343 4.20 -3.92 -20.89
C VAL A 343 5.54 -3.86 -20.17
N MET A 344 5.60 -4.51 -19.00
CA MET A 344 6.83 -4.94 -18.34
C MET A 344 6.81 -6.46 -18.14
N LEU A 345 7.85 -7.14 -18.59
CA LEU A 345 8.06 -8.58 -18.45
C LEU A 345 9.26 -8.79 -17.52
N ILE A 346 9.07 -9.49 -16.40
CA ILE A 346 10.15 -9.78 -15.44
C ILE A 346 10.55 -11.26 -15.56
N GLU A 347 11.80 -11.50 -15.93
CA GLU A 347 12.39 -12.83 -16.12
C GLU A 347 13.24 -13.23 -14.93
N ARG A 348 13.28 -14.54 -14.64
CA ARG A 348 14.13 -15.14 -13.61
C ARG A 348 15.26 -15.95 -14.24
N ASP A 349 16.47 -15.71 -13.77
CA ASP A 349 17.66 -16.52 -14.04
C ASP A 349 18.29 -16.92 -12.70
N GLY A 350 17.88 -18.07 -12.17
CA GLY A 350 18.13 -18.43 -10.77
C GLY A 350 17.56 -17.39 -9.81
N GLU A 351 18.42 -16.80 -8.97
CA GLU A 351 18.04 -15.71 -8.05
C GLU A 351 18.04 -14.31 -8.72
N LYS A 352 18.59 -14.19 -9.94
CA LYS A 352 18.67 -12.91 -10.64
C LYS A 352 17.37 -12.61 -11.34
N LEU A 353 16.91 -11.37 -11.19
CA LEU A 353 15.77 -10.84 -11.91
C LEU A 353 16.25 -9.87 -12.98
N SER A 354 15.70 -10.01 -14.19
CA SER A 354 15.86 -9.04 -15.27
C SER A 354 14.49 -8.66 -15.81
N HIS A 355 14.40 -7.58 -16.58
CA HIS A 355 13.13 -7.23 -17.22
C HIS A 355 13.33 -6.66 -18.61
N GLN A 356 12.27 -6.81 -19.42
CA GLN A 356 12.08 -6.09 -20.66
C GLN A 356 10.83 -5.22 -20.52
N MET A 357 10.83 -4.04 -21.12
CA MET A 357 9.64 -3.20 -21.14
C MET A 357 9.47 -2.49 -22.48
N THR A 358 8.23 -2.19 -22.84
CA THR A 358 7.96 -1.39 -24.04
C THR A 358 8.18 0.09 -23.73
N THR A 359 8.52 0.88 -24.74
CA THR A 359 8.70 2.34 -24.60
C THR A 359 7.45 3.05 -24.09
N GLY A 360 6.26 2.48 -24.33
CA GLY A 360 5.02 2.97 -23.75
C GLY A 360 4.98 2.82 -22.23
N PHE A 361 5.44 1.66 -21.71
CA PHE A 361 5.52 1.40 -20.28
C PHE A 361 6.47 2.34 -19.53
N GLU A 362 7.61 2.69 -20.14
CA GLU A 362 8.63 3.57 -19.55
C GLU A 362 8.07 4.91 -19.07
N LYS A 363 7.04 5.42 -19.76
CA LYS A 363 6.39 6.71 -19.44
C LYS A 363 5.70 6.71 -18.08
N HIS A 364 5.33 5.53 -17.58
CA HIS A 364 4.66 5.36 -16.29
C HIS A 364 5.64 5.22 -15.14
N LEU A 365 6.93 5.03 -15.40
CA LEU A 365 7.93 4.85 -14.35
C LEU A 365 8.05 6.10 -13.50
N ILE A 366 8.02 5.91 -12.18
CA ILE A 366 8.50 6.93 -11.26
C ILE A 366 10.01 6.79 -11.26
N GLN A 367 10.71 7.69 -11.95
CA GLN A 367 12.16 7.78 -11.84
C GLN A 367 12.52 7.78 -10.35
N LYS A 368 13.52 6.98 -9.95
CA LYS A 368 14.16 7.17 -8.65
C LYS A 368 14.52 8.65 -8.61
N GLN A 369 13.88 9.43 -7.74
CA GLN A 369 14.53 10.64 -7.28
C GLN A 369 15.92 10.18 -6.83
N PRO A 370 17.02 10.77 -7.33
CA PRO A 370 18.31 10.52 -6.72
C PRO A 370 18.09 10.73 -5.22
N ALA A 371 18.42 9.71 -4.43
CA ALA A 371 18.30 9.74 -2.99
C ALA A 371 18.73 11.12 -2.55
N HIS A 372 17.79 11.87 -1.96
CA HIS A 372 17.92 13.27 -1.56
C HIS A 372 19.37 13.72 -1.67
N GLN A 373 19.70 14.46 -2.74
CA GLN A 373 20.94 15.20 -2.80
C GLN A 373 21.04 15.88 -1.44
N LYS A 374 21.99 15.44 -0.61
CA LYS A 374 22.18 15.91 0.77
C LYS A 374 22.03 17.42 0.67
N THR A 375 20.89 17.95 1.13
CA THR A 375 20.70 19.38 1.22
C THR A 375 21.85 19.82 2.09
N ASN A 376 22.76 20.61 1.49
CA ASN A 376 24.01 21.09 2.08
C ASN A 376 23.97 21.00 3.61
N SER A 377 24.55 19.94 4.19
CA SER A 377 24.71 19.82 5.64
C SER A 377 25.85 20.73 6.12
N GLY A 378 26.08 21.85 5.43
CA GLY A 378 27.07 22.87 5.81
C GLY A 378 26.59 23.72 6.98
N ASN A 379 25.27 23.85 7.19
CA ASN A 379 24.74 24.70 8.26
C ASN A 379 24.29 23.93 9.52
N SER A 380 23.99 22.63 9.44
CA SER A 380 23.58 21.90 10.65
C SER A 380 24.74 21.76 11.63
N MET A 381 25.94 21.38 11.14
CA MET A 381 27.12 21.26 12.00
C MET A 381 27.57 22.61 12.58
N LEU A 382 27.47 23.68 11.79
CA LEU A 382 27.77 25.04 12.25
C LEU A 382 26.78 25.51 13.32
N ILE A 383 25.48 25.24 13.15
CA ILE A 383 24.45 25.57 14.15
C ILE A 383 24.67 24.75 15.43
N PHE A 384 25.01 23.46 15.33
CA PHE A 384 25.34 22.64 16.49
C PHE A 384 26.56 23.16 17.25
N ILE A 385 27.64 23.52 16.55
CA ILE A 385 28.86 24.06 17.16
C ILE A 385 28.58 25.41 17.83
N ILE A 386 27.86 26.32 17.17
CA ILE A 386 27.49 27.62 17.75
C ILE A 386 26.62 27.42 19.00
N THR A 387 25.63 26.52 18.93
CA THR A 387 24.75 26.24 20.08
C THR A 387 25.53 25.66 21.25
N PHE A 388 26.49 24.76 20.99
CA PHE A 388 27.31 24.16 22.03
C PHE A 388 28.26 25.17 22.68
N ILE A 389 28.86 26.08 21.90
CA ILE A 389 29.73 27.14 22.41
C ILE A 389 28.91 28.12 23.27
N VAL A 390 27.74 28.56 22.80
CA VAL A 390 26.88 29.48 23.55
C VAL A 390 26.43 28.85 24.87
N PHE A 391 26.03 27.58 24.85
CA PHE A 391 25.61 26.87 26.06
C PHE A 391 26.78 26.64 27.02
N GLY A 392 27.96 26.30 26.51
CA GLY A 392 29.19 26.16 27.29
C GLY A 392 29.60 27.47 27.98
N LEU A 393 29.58 28.59 27.26
CA LEU A 393 29.88 29.91 27.81
C LEU A 393 28.84 30.32 28.88
N ALA A 394 27.57 29.99 28.69
CA ALA A 394 26.54 30.24 29.69
C ALA A 394 26.77 29.42 30.97
N MET A 395 27.11 28.13 30.85
CA MET A 395 27.44 27.29 32.00
C MET A 395 28.69 27.77 32.75
N VAL A 396 29.74 28.16 32.03
CA VAL A 396 30.95 28.72 32.64
C VAL A 396 30.64 30.06 33.32
N GLY A 397 29.83 30.92 32.70
CA GLY A 397 29.38 32.17 33.32
C GLY A 397 28.59 31.96 34.60
N MET A 398 27.69 30.96 34.63
CA MET A 398 26.96 30.57 35.84
C MET A 398 27.89 29.97 36.90
N ALA A 399 28.84 29.12 36.52
CA ALA A 399 29.81 28.51 37.44
C ALA A 399 30.76 29.54 38.06
N ILE A 400 31.28 30.49 37.27
CA ILE A 400 32.10 31.61 37.75
C ILE A 400 31.26 32.53 38.63
N GLY A 401 30.03 32.85 38.20
CA GLY A 401 29.08 33.62 38.99
C GLY A 401 28.75 32.96 40.35
N TYR A 402 28.74 31.63 40.40
CA TYR A 402 28.53 30.86 41.62
C TYR A 402 29.76 30.88 42.54
N LEU A 403 30.96 30.60 41.98
CA LEU A 403 32.23 30.60 42.70
C LEU A 403 32.59 31.98 43.28
N LEU A 404 32.26 33.06 42.56
CA LEU A 404 32.53 34.42 43.02
C LEU A 404 31.51 34.93 44.06
N LYS A 405 30.34 34.28 44.21
CA LYS A 405 29.27 34.76 45.08
C LYS A 405 29.05 33.94 46.36
N ASN A 406 29.83 32.86 46.58
CA ASN A 406 29.90 32.09 47.83
C ASN A 406 28.52 31.83 48.49
N ARG A 407 27.54 31.34 47.72
CA ARG A 407 26.22 30.98 48.24
C ARG A 407 25.90 29.52 47.95
N CYS A 408 25.54 28.75 48.97
CA CYS A 408 25.01 27.39 48.83
C CYS A 408 23.71 27.40 47.99
N LEU A 409 23.52 26.34 47.20
CA LEU A 409 22.29 26.12 46.43
C LEU A 409 21.13 25.80 47.40
N GLU A 410 20.36 26.82 47.78
CA GLU A 410 19.00 26.60 48.26
C GLU A 410 18.11 26.23 47.06
N GLY A 411 17.65 24.98 47.02
CA GLY A 411 16.55 24.57 46.15
C GLY A 411 16.88 23.49 45.12
N SER A 412 17.18 22.27 45.55
CA SER A 412 17.06 21.06 44.71
C SER A 412 16.29 19.93 45.40
N CYS A 413 15.35 20.27 46.27
CA CYS A 413 14.44 19.29 46.88
C CYS A 413 13.00 19.51 46.39
N GLY A 414 12.78 19.43 45.07
CA GLY A 414 11.51 19.04 44.43
C GLY A 414 10.16 19.52 45.03
N GLY A 415 10.08 20.72 45.61
CA GLY A 415 8.84 21.23 46.23
C GLY A 415 8.54 20.75 47.67
N LEU A 416 9.46 20.05 48.33
CA LEU A 416 9.30 19.57 49.72
C LEU A 416 9.51 20.66 50.78
N SER A 417 10.13 21.78 50.43
CA SER A 417 10.29 22.96 51.31
C SER A 417 8.98 23.67 51.65
N ALA A 418 7.88 23.32 50.98
CA ALA A 418 6.54 23.80 51.31
C ALA A 418 5.86 22.99 52.43
N MET A 419 6.39 21.81 52.79
CA MET A 419 5.86 20.98 53.87
C MET A 419 6.57 21.32 55.18
N LYS A 420 5.76 21.62 56.21
CA LYS A 420 6.22 22.00 57.55
C LYS A 420 5.87 20.92 58.55
N ASP A 421 6.69 20.75 59.57
CA ASP A 421 6.40 19.88 60.71
C ASP A 421 5.32 20.50 61.63
N ALA A 422 4.94 19.77 62.69
CA ALA A 422 3.94 20.20 63.67
C ALA A 422 4.32 21.49 64.43
N GLN A 423 5.58 21.94 64.34
CA GLN A 423 6.09 23.18 64.93
C GLN A 423 6.28 24.30 63.89
N GLY A 424 5.94 24.06 62.61
CA GLY A 424 5.92 25.08 61.56
C GLY A 424 7.26 25.31 60.84
N LYS A 425 8.25 24.42 61.03
CA LYS A 425 9.57 24.50 60.40
C LYS A 425 9.61 23.64 59.12
N PRO A 426 10.25 24.09 58.02
CA PRO A 426 10.29 23.32 56.78
C PRO A 426 11.03 21.99 56.97
N LEU A 427 10.45 20.87 56.52
CA LEU A 427 10.99 19.52 56.76
C LEU A 427 12.43 19.32 56.27
N CYS A 428 12.89 20.09 55.28
CA CYS A 428 14.27 20.02 54.81
C CYS A 428 15.30 20.45 55.85
N GLU A 429 14.98 21.35 56.79
CA GLU A 429 15.94 21.78 57.81
C GLU A 429 16.32 20.64 58.76
N SER A 430 15.39 19.71 59.01
CA SER A 430 15.57 18.53 59.88
C SER A 430 16.47 17.45 59.28
N CYS A 431 16.66 17.45 57.95
CA CYS A 431 17.55 16.51 57.26
C CYS A 431 19.00 17.01 57.17
N THR A 432 19.22 18.32 57.25
CA THR A 432 20.56 18.94 57.18
C THR A 432 21.22 19.13 58.54
N HIS A 433 20.45 19.15 59.63
CA HIS A 433 20.95 19.10 61.00
C HIS A 433 20.11 18.09 61.79
N PRO A 434 20.57 16.84 62.01
CA PRO A 434 19.82 15.88 62.81
C PRO A 434 19.64 16.46 64.23
N SER A 435 18.43 16.42 64.76
CA SER A 435 18.19 16.73 66.17
C SER A 435 19.00 15.77 67.05
N LEU A 436 19.33 16.18 68.27
CA LEU A 436 20.04 15.34 69.26
C LEU A 436 19.36 13.97 69.48
N GLU A 437 18.04 13.89 69.24
CA GLU A 437 17.26 12.64 69.29
C GLU A 437 17.59 11.65 68.15
N CYS A 438 17.99 12.14 66.97
CA CYS A 438 18.41 11.29 65.85
C CYS A 438 19.81 10.69 66.04
N GLU A 439 20.72 11.38 66.73
CA GLU A 439 22.05 10.82 67.06
C GLU A 439 21.97 9.70 68.12
N GLU A 440 21.05 9.80 69.09
CA GLU A 440 20.83 8.73 70.08
C GLU A 440 20.22 7.46 69.46
N LEU A 441 19.31 7.62 68.49
CA LEU A 441 18.73 6.50 67.74
C LEU A 441 19.76 5.83 66.82
N ALA A 442 20.61 6.59 66.13
CA ALA A 442 21.68 6.02 65.30
C ALA A 442 22.70 5.23 66.14
N LYS A 443 23.05 5.71 67.34
CA LYS A 443 23.94 4.97 68.27
C LYS A 443 23.32 3.68 68.81
N LYS A 444 22.00 3.65 69.04
CA LYS A 444 21.29 2.42 69.44
C LYS A 444 21.24 1.36 68.33
N HIS A 445 21.09 1.77 67.07
CA HIS A 445 21.06 0.85 65.93
C HIS A 445 22.45 0.32 65.54
N ALA A 446 23.50 1.15 65.61
CA ALA A 446 24.87 0.70 65.29
C ALA A 446 25.43 -0.35 66.28
N ALA A 447 24.89 -0.47 67.49
CA ALA A 447 25.33 -1.43 68.50
C ALA A 447 24.67 -2.83 68.39
N THR A 448 23.78 -3.06 67.42
CA THR A 448 22.99 -4.30 67.33
C THR A 448 23.22 -5.15 66.06
N GLU A 449 24.13 -4.76 65.16
CA GLU A 449 24.35 -5.49 63.88
C GLU A 449 25.72 -6.17 63.71
N GLU A 450 26.53 -6.32 64.77
CA GLU A 450 27.73 -7.17 64.73
C GLU A 450 27.44 -8.59 65.25
N THR A 451 26.68 -9.39 64.51
CA THR A 451 26.83 -10.87 64.52
C THR A 451 26.06 -11.51 63.36
N PRO A 452 26.74 -12.05 62.32
CA PRO A 452 26.07 -12.79 61.26
C PRO A 452 25.93 -14.28 61.66
N PRO A 453 24.73 -14.87 61.66
CA PRO A 453 24.59 -16.32 61.74
C PRO A 453 24.58 -16.94 60.35
N LYS A 454 25.68 -17.66 60.09
CA LYS A 454 25.86 -18.90 59.32
C LYS A 454 24.72 -19.37 58.41
N SER A 455 25.09 -19.52 57.14
CA SER A 455 24.45 -20.41 56.17
C SER A 455 24.69 -21.88 56.52
N GLU A 456 23.61 -22.65 56.70
CA GLU A 456 23.61 -24.10 56.46
C GLU A 456 22.16 -24.62 56.31
N THR A 457 21.84 -25.09 55.08
CA THR A 457 21.13 -26.34 54.71
C THR A 457 19.66 -26.55 55.18
N PRO A 458 18.83 -27.40 54.51
CA PRO A 458 19.13 -28.70 53.88
C PRO A 458 19.51 -28.64 52.40
#